data_AF-A0A7W0Y0G4-F1
#
_entry.id   AF-A0A7W0Y0G4-F1
#
_cell.length_a   1.000
_cell.length_b   1.000
_cell.length_c   1.000
_cell.angle_alpha   90.00
_cell.angle_beta   90.00
_cell.angle_gamma   90.00
#
_symmetry.space_group_name_H-M   'P 1'
#
loop_
_entity.id
_entity.type
_entity.pdbx_description
1 polymer ?
#
loop_
_entity_poly.entity_id
_entity_poly.type
_entity_poly.pdbx_seq_one_letter_code
_entity_poly.pdbx_strand_id
1 'polypeptide(L)' 'MTSLPELPLLAPTDSSVLGAHVRNGGTRFGLWAPRASRVELVLVSADRGQSRRRMTRAEDGVWTV' A
#
# COMPACT_ATOMS: atom_id res chain seq x y z
N MET A 1 25.03 22.23 -4.46
CA MET A 1 23.88 21.35 -4.79
C MET A 1 24.10 20.05 -4.04
N THR A 2 23.80 20.04 -2.74
CA THR A 2 24.04 18.88 -1.87
C THR A 2 22.69 18.20 -1.68
N SER A 3 22.53 16.98 -2.20
CA SER A 3 21.37 16.14 -1.89
C SER A 3 21.38 15.86 -0.39
N LEU A 4 20.29 16.17 0.31
CA LEU A 4 20.09 15.74 1.69
C LEU A 4 20.21 14.20 1.72
N PRO A 5 20.84 13.61 2.75
CA PRO A 5 20.86 12.16 2.89
C PRO A 5 19.41 11.67 2.92
N GLU A 6 19.11 10.65 2.10
CA GLU A 6 17.83 9.93 2.16
C GLU A 6 17.71 9.42 3.60
N LEU A 7 16.87 10.07 4.42
CA LEU A 7 16.60 9.63 5.78
C LEU A 7 16.25 8.14 5.71
N PRO A 8 16.79 7.28 6.60
CA PRO A 8 16.49 5.85 6.56
C PRO A 8 14.96 5.71 6.52
N LEU A 9 14.47 4.98 5.53
CA LEU A 9 13.03 4.77 5.35
C LEU A 9 12.51 4.14 6.63
N LEU A 10 11.93 4.99 7.48
CA LEU A 10 11.39 4.57 8.75
C LEU A 10 10.32 3.53 8.43
N ALA A 11 10.28 2.48 9.25
CA ALA A 11 9.20 1.51 9.20
C ALA A 11 7.84 2.25 9.30
N PRO A 12 6.74 1.63 8.85
CA PRO A 12 5.40 2.18 9.02
C PRO A 12 5.18 2.69 10.45
N THR A 13 4.48 3.81 10.58
CA THR A 13 4.13 4.37 11.90
C THR A 13 3.20 3.42 12.65
N ASP A 14 2.30 2.75 11.92
CA ASP A 14 1.43 1.70 12.42
C ASP A 14 1.51 0.49 11.48
N SER A 15 2.14 -0.59 11.94
CA SER A 15 2.25 -1.83 11.16
C SER A 15 0.99 -2.69 11.20
N SER A 16 0.02 -2.39 12.08
CA SER A 16 -1.23 -3.16 12.19
C SER A 16 -2.13 -3.02 10.97
N VAL A 17 -1.93 -1.97 10.17
CA VAL A 17 -2.69 -1.71 8.94
C VAL A 17 -2.25 -2.58 7.76
N LEU A 18 -1.09 -3.24 7.85
CA LEU A 18 -0.51 -4.00 6.75
C LEU A 18 -1.24 -5.33 6.53
N GLY A 19 -1.21 -5.80 5.28
CA GLY A 19 -1.87 -7.04 4.86
C GLY A 19 -3.31 -6.82 4.41
N ALA A 20 -4.08 -7.91 4.39
CA ALA A 20 -5.49 -7.91 3.99
C ALA A 20 -6.38 -8.10 5.22
N HIS A 21 -7.17 -7.07 5.53
CA HIS A 21 -8.05 -7.03 6.69
C HIS A 21 -9.51 -7.09 6.24
N VAL A 22 -10.15 -8.24 6.43
CA VAL A 22 -11.58 -8.41 6.13
C VAL A 22 -12.40 -7.60 7.15
N ARG A 23 -13.35 -6.81 6.65
CA ARG A 23 -14.27 -5.97 7.43
C ARG A 23 -15.71 -6.18 6.92
N ASN A 24 -16.69 -5.70 7.68
CA ASN A 24 -18.07 -5.67 7.20
C ASN A 24 -18.13 -4.72 5.99
N GLY A 25 -18.42 -5.28 4.81
CA GLY A 25 -18.49 -4.52 3.55
C GLY A 25 -17.25 -4.59 2.66
N GLY A 26 -16.20 -5.35 3.01
CA GLY A 26 -15.07 -5.58 2.10
C GLY A 26 -13.78 -5.99 2.78
N THR A 27 -12.65 -5.77 2.10
CA THR A 27 -11.31 -6.00 2.64
C THR A 27 -10.50 -4.72 2.49
N ARG A 28 -9.89 -4.27 3.59
CA ARG A 28 -8.91 -3.18 3.58
C ARG A 28 -7.54 -3.78 3.30
N PHE A 29 -6.80 -3.21 2.36
CA PHE A 29 -5.45 -3.66 2.03
C PHE A 29 -4.43 -2.60 2.44
N GLY A 30 -3.34 -3.03 3.08
CA GLY A 30 -2.19 -2.20 3.43
C GLY A 30 -0.88 -2.81 2.95
N LEU A 31 -0.04 -2.01 2.31
CA LEU A 31 1.29 -2.41 1.83
C LEU A 31 2.31 -1.32 2.15
N TRP A 32 3.40 -1.66 2.82
CA TRP A 32 4.51 -0.74 2.96
C TRP A 32 5.41 -0.81 1.73
N ALA A 33 5.43 0.26 0.95
CA ALA A 33 6.25 0.38 -0.25
C ALA A 33 6.71 1.84 -0.39
N PRO A 34 7.58 2.32 0.52
CA PRO A 34 7.90 3.74 0.64
C PRO A 34 8.63 4.32 -0.59
N ARG A 35 9.37 3.46 -1.31
CA ARG A 35 10.08 3.81 -2.55
C ARG A 35 9.22 3.64 -3.81
N ALA A 36 8.03 3.06 -3.71
CA ALA A 36 7.16 2.93 -4.86
C ALA A 36 6.64 4.32 -5.28
N SER A 37 6.54 4.56 -6.58
CA SER A 37 5.90 5.75 -7.14
C SER A 37 4.42 5.53 -7.45
N ARG A 38 3.99 4.26 -7.57
CA ARG A 38 2.61 3.84 -7.78
C ARG A 38 2.42 2.41 -7.27
N VAL A 39 1.27 2.16 -6.64
CA VAL A 39 0.82 0.81 -6.27
C VAL A 39 -0.61 0.61 -6.76
N GLU A 40 -0.88 -0.56 -7.34
CA GLU A 40 -2.21 -1.01 -7.71
C GLU A 40 -2.53 -2.34 -7.03
N LEU A 41 -3.72 -2.45 -6.45
CA LEU A 41 -4.31 -3.71 -6.02
C LEU A 41 -5.00 -4.34 -7.22
N VAL A 42 -4.68 -5.60 -7.50
CA VAL A 42 -5.36 -6.42 -8.50
C VAL A 42 -6.14 -7.52 -7.79
N LEU A 43 -7.46 -7.50 -7.91
CA LEU A 43 -8.32 -8.58 -7.46
C LEU A 43 -8.64 -9.49 -8.65
N VAL A 44 -8.44 -10.79 -8.47
CA VAL A 44 -8.66 -11.80 -9.50
C VAL A 44 -9.80 -12.72 -9.07
N SER A 45 -10.84 -12.84 -9.90
CA SER A 45 -11.96 -13.76 -9.69
C SER A 45 -11.64 -15.16 -10.23
N ALA A 46 -12.48 -16.14 -9.88
CA ALA A 46 -12.28 -17.55 -10.26
C ALA A 46 -12.26 -17.79 -11.79
N ASP A 47 -12.97 -16.95 -12.55
CA ASP A 47 -12.98 -16.92 -14.02
C ASP A 47 -11.75 -16.21 -14.63
N ARG A 48 -10.78 -15.81 -13.78
CA ARG A 48 -9.60 -15.00 -14.12
C ARG A 48 -9.89 -13.57 -14.54
N GLY A 49 -11.12 -13.09 -14.34
CA GLY A 49 -11.43 -11.66 -14.42
C GLY A 49 -10.57 -10.86 -13.44
N GLN A 50 -10.12 -9.67 -13.86
CA GLN A 50 -9.27 -8.81 -13.04
C GLN A 50 -9.93 -7.45 -12.83
N SER A 51 -10.00 -7.01 -11.57
CA SER A 51 -10.32 -5.63 -11.25
C SER A 51 -9.11 -4.96 -10.58
N ARG A 52 -8.77 -3.77 -11.06
CA ARG A 52 -7.62 -2.98 -10.60
C ARG A 52 -8.09 -1.79 -9.80
N ARG A 53 -7.43 -1.52 -8.67
CA ARG A 53 -7.65 -0.33 -7.84
C ARG A 53 -6.33 0.34 -7.56
N ARG A 54 -6.23 1.64 -7.81
CA ARG A 54 -5.08 2.44 -7.38
C ARG A 54 -5.10 2.55 -5.86
N MET A 55 -3.97 2.34 -5.22
CA MET A 55 -3.82 2.55 -3.78
C MET A 55 -3.36 3.99 -3.50
N THR A 56 -3.68 4.49 -2.30
CA THR A 56 -3.31 5.83 -1.85
C THR A 56 -2.10 5.74 -0.93
N ARG A 57 -1.05 6.54 -1.21
CA ARG A 57 0.19 6.61 -0.41
C ARG A 57 0.01 7.57 0.77
N ALA A 58 0.32 7.10 1.98
CA ALA A 58 0.48 7.92 3.18
C ALA A 58 1.92 8.45 3.30
N GLU A 59 2.15 9.39 4.21
CA GLU A 59 3.46 10.04 4.41
C GLU A 59 4.57 9.05 4.80
N ASP A 60 4.24 8.04 5.60
CA ASP A 60 5.14 6.97 6.05
C ASP A 60 5.40 5.88 5.00
N GLY A 61 4.88 6.05 3.78
CA GLY A 61 5.09 5.14 2.67
C GLY A 61 4.21 3.89 2.70
N VAL A 62 3.22 3.83 3.59
CA VAL A 62 2.14 2.84 3.52
C VAL A 62 1.16 3.21 2.41
N TRP A 63 0.73 2.21 1.65
CA TRP A 63 -0.29 2.31 0.63
C TRP A 63 -1.54 1.61 1.11
N THR A 64 -2.71 2.25 0.99
CA THR A 64 -4.00 1.64 1.37
C THR A 64 -5.10 1.78 0.31
N VAL A 65 -6.04 0.84 0.31
CA VAL A 65 -7.33 0.88 -0.40
C VAL A 65 -8.40 0.14 0.40
#